data_AF-E2AES9-F1
#
_entry.id   AF-E2AES9-F1
#
_cell.length_a   1.000
_cell.length_b   1.000
_cell.length_c   1.000
_cell.angle_alpha   90.00
_cell.angle_beta   90.00
_cell.angle_gamma   90.00
#
_symmetry.space_group_name_H-M   'P 1'
#
loop_
_entity.id
_entity.type
_entity.pdbx_description
1 polymer ?
#
loop_
_entity_poly.entity_id
_entity_poly.type
_entity_poly.pdbx_seq_one_letter_code
_entity_poly.pdbx_strand_id
1 'polypeptide(L)'
;FDRGWSWIGRKRDISDQEWGVWLALINRLIPCIFIHHFFSQIIKVNCNIMILCSWYILSSTAFLYYYMGSLSALCILLQPSFLHIITYKCSKHAAWLIHVSFLFVIHILKIPNGTFQSLLGLDDEQHYILTLTMCWIHLRSISHNMDSIDKKVLHSNSFIEKLAYCLYLPTLFSGPLILYQEFVESVCMIFTIHRYWNCQKLQAFVLNLIRYIFWLYFTEFLLHFIYVNAIQYHPQVAQNLNPWALYGLGYCMGQFFLNKYVVIYGISKTLCNLDDVKAPLPPKCIARIHLYSDMWKYFDRGLYKFLIK
;
A
#
# COMPACT_ATOMS: atom_id res chain seq x y z
N PHE A 1 13.38 22.12 1.00
CA PHE A 1 12.49 22.76 2.00
C PHE A 1 11.47 23.60 1.27
N ASP A 2 10.22 23.60 1.74
CA ASP A 2 9.17 24.49 1.24
C ASP A 2 8.76 25.54 2.26
N ARG A 3 8.00 26.54 1.81
CA ARG A 3 7.25 27.44 2.71
C ARG A 3 6.32 26.55 3.54
N GLY A 4 6.60 26.45 4.85
CA GLY A 4 5.75 25.73 5.78
C GLY A 4 4.47 26.50 6.07
N TRP A 5 3.73 26.08 7.09
CA TRP A 5 2.47 26.72 7.44
C TRP A 5 2.67 28.18 7.86
N SER A 6 1.84 29.07 7.31
CA SER A 6 1.96 30.52 7.49
C SER A 6 1.95 30.94 8.96
N TRP A 7 1.18 30.25 9.80
CA TRP A 7 1.07 30.52 11.23
C TRP A 7 2.25 29.99 12.05
N ILE A 8 3.04 29.04 11.53
CA ILE A 8 4.28 28.58 12.18
C ILE A 8 5.45 29.51 11.82
N GLY A 9 5.46 30.04 10.59
CA GLY A 9 6.53 30.92 10.10
C GLY A 9 7.89 30.22 9.89
N ARG A 10 7.91 28.88 9.84
CA ARG A 10 9.12 28.07 9.59
C ARG A 10 9.03 27.32 8.27
N LYS A 11 10.19 26.95 7.72
CA LYS A 11 10.26 26.02 6.59
C LYS A 11 9.88 24.62 7.05
N ARG A 12 9.37 23.80 6.14
CA ARG A 12 9.04 22.39 6.39
C ARG A 12 10.04 21.48 5.69
N ASP A 13 10.45 20.42 6.38
CA ASP A 13 11.15 19.30 5.76
C ASP A 13 10.22 18.58 4.75
N ILE A 14 10.69 18.42 3.53
CA ILE A 14 9.98 17.75 2.42
C ILE A 14 10.88 16.69 1.75
N SER A 15 11.97 16.32 2.41
CA SER A 15 13.02 15.51 1.81
C SER A 15 12.69 14.00 1.76
N ASP A 16 11.64 13.53 2.44
CA ASP A 16 11.15 12.16 2.26
C ASP A 16 10.25 12.08 1.02
N GLN A 17 10.79 11.47 -0.04
CA GLN A 17 10.10 11.32 -1.33
C GLN A 17 8.83 10.47 -1.22
N GLU A 18 8.87 9.34 -0.50
CA GLU A 18 7.72 8.44 -0.36
C GLU A 18 6.53 9.15 0.29
N TRP A 19 6.79 9.90 1.37
CA TRP A 19 5.78 10.65 2.10
C TRP A 19 5.19 11.77 1.25
N GLY A 20 6.02 12.54 0.55
CA GLY A 20 5.55 13.60 -0.35
C GLY A 20 4.67 13.06 -1.48
N VAL A 21 5.12 12.01 -2.15
CA VAL A 21 4.38 11.36 -3.24
C VAL A 21 3.08 10.72 -2.72
N TRP A 22 3.11 10.07 -1.56
CA TRP A 22 1.92 9.49 -0.95
C TRP A 22 0.87 10.55 -0.59
N LEU A 23 1.29 11.70 -0.04
CA LEU A 23 0.39 12.82 0.26
C LEU A 23 -0.26 13.39 -1.01
N ALA A 24 0.49 13.50 -2.11
CA ALA A 24 -0.06 13.92 -3.40
C ALA A 24 -1.07 12.89 -3.95
N LEU A 25 -0.72 11.61 -3.88
CA LEU A 25 -1.57 10.50 -4.34
C LEU A 25 -2.87 10.40 -3.54
N ILE A 26 -2.81 10.41 -2.20
CA ILE A 26 -4.02 10.23 -1.37
C ILE A 26 -5.04 11.35 -1.62
N ASN A 27 -4.59 12.59 -1.80
CA ASN A 27 -5.47 13.72 -2.12
C ASN A 27 -6.23 13.51 -3.43
N ARG A 28 -5.58 12.92 -4.44
CA ARG A 28 -6.22 12.58 -5.73
C ARG A 28 -7.10 11.33 -5.63
N LEU A 29 -6.80 10.41 -4.70
CA LEU A 29 -7.48 9.13 -4.53
C LEU A 29 -8.77 9.24 -3.70
N ILE A 30 -8.91 10.24 -2.82
CA ILE A 30 -10.06 10.44 -1.93
C ILE A 30 -11.43 10.33 -2.64
N PRO A 31 -11.71 11.07 -3.74
CA PRO A 31 -13.02 10.99 -4.41
C PRO A 31 -13.30 9.59 -4.94
N CYS A 32 -12.28 8.96 -5.53
CA CYS A 32 -12.37 7.62 -6.11
C CYS A 32 -12.59 6.55 -5.03
N ILE A 33 -11.98 6.70 -3.85
CA ILE A 33 -12.22 5.85 -2.69
C ILE A 33 -13.69 5.92 -2.25
N PHE A 34 -14.29 7.11 -2.17
CA PHE A 34 -15.70 7.23 -1.78
C PHE A 34 -16.62 6.54 -2.78
N ILE A 35 -16.37 6.76 -4.08
CA ILE A 35 -17.12 6.08 -5.16
C ILE A 35 -16.94 4.57 -5.07
N HIS A 36 -15.69 4.09 -4.93
CA HIS A 36 -15.36 2.68 -4.75
C HIS A 36 -16.22 2.05 -3.65
N HIS A 37 -16.17 2.59 -2.44
CA HIS A 37 -16.87 2.02 -1.31
C HIS A 37 -18.39 2.12 -1.45
N PHE A 38 -18.93 3.23 -1.97
CA PHE A 38 -20.37 3.41 -2.15
C PHE A 38 -20.97 2.31 -3.03
N PHE A 39 -20.40 2.08 -4.21
CA PHE A 39 -20.85 1.01 -5.10
C PHE A 39 -20.53 -0.38 -4.55
N SER A 40 -19.39 -0.57 -3.87
CA SER A 40 -19.09 -1.83 -3.18
C SER A 40 -20.20 -2.22 -2.22
N GLN A 41 -20.77 -1.27 -1.47
CA GLN A 41 -21.90 -1.56 -0.56
C GLN A 41 -23.17 -1.95 -1.31
N ILE A 42 -23.52 -1.24 -2.40
CA ILE A 42 -24.69 -1.57 -3.21
C ILE A 42 -24.57 -3.00 -3.77
N ILE A 43 -23.39 -3.36 -4.28
CA ILE A 43 -23.13 -4.69 -4.86
C ILE A 43 -23.18 -5.77 -3.78
N LYS A 44 -22.64 -5.51 -2.58
CA LYS A 44 -22.68 -6.48 -1.46
C LYS A 44 -24.09 -6.82 -1.01
N VAL A 45 -25.03 -5.88 -1.11
CA VAL A 45 -26.43 -6.12 -0.73
C VAL A 45 -27.19 -6.85 -1.83
N ASN A 46 -26.96 -6.51 -3.10
CA ASN A 46 -27.86 -6.87 -4.19
C ASN A 46 -27.30 -7.94 -5.15
N CYS A 47 -26.01 -8.24 -5.09
CA CYS A 47 -25.33 -9.02 -6.13
C CYS A 47 -24.51 -10.18 -5.52
N ASN A 48 -23.52 -10.66 -6.27
CA ASN A 48 -22.69 -11.79 -5.90
C ASN A 48 -21.20 -11.41 -5.85
N ILE A 49 -20.38 -12.36 -5.39
CA ILE A 49 -18.93 -12.21 -5.27
C ILE A 49 -18.24 -11.84 -6.60
N MET A 50 -18.67 -12.39 -7.73
CA MET A 50 -18.05 -12.14 -9.03
C MET A 50 -18.25 -10.69 -9.51
N ILE A 51 -19.43 -10.11 -9.26
CA ILE A 51 -19.72 -8.72 -9.59
C ILE A 51 -18.90 -7.79 -8.68
N LEU A 52 -18.76 -8.13 -7.39
CA LEU A 52 -17.94 -7.36 -6.46
C LEU A 52 -16.45 -7.38 -6.86
N CYS A 53 -15.90 -8.54 -7.19
CA CYS A 53 -14.53 -8.65 -7.68
C CYS A 53 -14.34 -7.89 -9.00
N SER A 54 -15.29 -7.98 -9.92
CA SER A 54 -15.28 -7.19 -11.17
C SER A 54 -15.30 -5.68 -10.89
N TRP A 55 -16.07 -5.23 -9.89
CA TRP A 55 -16.09 -3.84 -9.46
C TRP A 55 -14.77 -3.38 -8.85
N TYR A 56 -14.11 -4.21 -8.04
CA TYR A 56 -12.78 -3.90 -7.51
C TYR A 56 -11.76 -3.72 -8.64
N ILE A 57 -11.81 -4.56 -9.68
CA ILE A 57 -10.96 -4.40 -10.86
C ILE A 57 -11.30 -3.09 -11.59
N LEU A 58 -12.58 -2.88 -11.91
CA LEU A 58 -13.05 -1.72 -12.68
C LEU A 58 -12.72 -0.38 -12.01
N SER A 59 -12.99 -0.27 -10.71
CA SER A 59 -12.74 0.96 -9.96
C SER A 59 -11.25 1.32 -9.91
N SER A 60 -10.38 0.33 -9.75
CA SER A 60 -8.93 0.53 -9.79
C SER A 60 -8.41 0.86 -11.17
N THR A 61 -8.85 0.14 -12.21
CA THR A 61 -8.41 0.42 -13.58
C THR A 61 -8.92 1.77 -14.07
N ALA A 62 -10.14 2.18 -13.71
CA ALA A 62 -10.67 3.50 -13.99
C ALA A 62 -9.86 4.61 -13.31
N PHE A 63 -9.48 4.43 -12.04
CA PHE A 63 -8.62 5.38 -11.34
C PHE A 63 -7.25 5.49 -12.03
N LEU A 64 -6.61 4.35 -12.34
CA LEU A 64 -5.32 4.33 -13.02
C LEU A 64 -5.38 4.98 -14.40
N TYR A 65 -6.44 4.73 -15.16
CA TYR A 65 -6.67 5.36 -16.45
C TYR A 65 -6.76 6.89 -16.33
N TYR A 66 -7.55 7.37 -15.35
CA TYR A 66 -7.70 8.81 -15.10
C TYR A 66 -6.40 9.47 -14.61
N TYR A 67 -5.66 8.80 -13.73
CA TYR A 67 -4.49 9.38 -13.08
C TYR A 67 -3.20 9.29 -13.90
N MET A 68 -3.01 8.20 -14.66
CA MET A 68 -1.74 7.86 -15.33
C MET A 68 -1.90 7.60 -16.83
N GLY A 69 -3.12 7.63 -17.35
CA GLY A 69 -3.40 7.35 -18.76
C GLY A 69 -3.61 5.87 -19.07
N SER A 70 -3.98 5.61 -20.34
CA SER A 70 -4.43 4.30 -20.81
C SER A 70 -3.34 3.24 -20.83
N LEU A 71 -2.14 3.59 -21.29
CA LEU A 71 -1.02 2.65 -21.43
C LEU A 71 -0.56 2.15 -20.06
N SER A 72 -0.42 3.03 -19.06
CA SER A 72 -0.03 2.64 -17.71
C SER A 72 -1.09 1.77 -17.02
N ALA A 73 -2.37 2.11 -17.18
CA ALA A 73 -3.48 1.29 -16.69
C ALA A 73 -3.48 -0.12 -17.32
N LEU A 74 -3.21 -0.20 -18.63
CA LEU A 74 -3.07 -1.46 -19.35
C LEU A 74 -1.87 -2.27 -18.83
N CYS A 75 -0.70 -1.66 -18.65
CA CYS A 75 0.48 -2.33 -18.09
C CYS A 75 0.18 -2.95 -16.71
N ILE A 76 -0.48 -2.19 -15.82
CA ILE A 76 -0.85 -2.65 -14.49
C ILE A 76 -1.86 -3.81 -14.55
N LEU A 77 -2.84 -3.77 -15.46
CA LEU A 77 -3.82 -4.85 -15.62
C LEU A 77 -3.20 -6.12 -16.23
N LEU A 78 -2.28 -5.96 -17.18
CA LEU A 78 -1.63 -7.06 -17.88
C LEU A 78 -0.62 -7.80 -16.99
N GLN A 79 0.10 -7.10 -16.11
CA GLN A 79 1.12 -7.71 -15.25
C GLN A 79 0.61 -8.94 -14.46
N PRO A 80 -0.43 -8.85 -13.60
CA PRO A 80 -0.89 -9.99 -12.81
C PRO A 80 -1.54 -11.07 -13.70
N SER A 81 -2.16 -10.65 -14.82
CA SER A 81 -2.74 -11.56 -15.81
C SER A 81 -1.66 -12.45 -16.45
N PHE A 82 -0.59 -11.84 -16.93
CA PHE A 82 0.55 -12.51 -17.55
C PHE A 82 1.28 -13.42 -16.57
N LEU A 83 1.57 -12.92 -15.37
CA LEU A 83 2.17 -13.72 -14.31
C LEU A 83 1.31 -14.93 -13.97
N HIS A 84 -0.01 -14.77 -13.87
CA HIS A 84 -0.91 -15.88 -13.61
C HIS A 84 -0.87 -16.95 -14.71
N ILE A 85 -0.92 -16.55 -15.99
CA ILE A 85 -0.90 -17.47 -17.13
C ILE A 85 0.40 -18.28 -17.17
N ILE A 86 1.55 -17.61 -17.04
CA ILE A 86 2.84 -18.27 -17.11
C ILE A 86 3.02 -19.23 -15.94
N THR A 87 2.63 -18.81 -14.74
CA THR A 87 2.88 -19.59 -13.51
C THR A 87 1.81 -20.62 -13.19
N TYR A 88 0.73 -20.74 -13.99
CA TYR A 88 -0.44 -21.58 -13.70
C TYR A 88 -0.10 -23.06 -13.52
N LYS A 89 0.86 -23.59 -14.28
CA LYS A 89 1.30 -25.01 -14.22
C LYS A 89 2.79 -25.17 -13.87
N CYS A 90 3.42 -24.13 -13.34
CA CYS A 90 4.84 -24.19 -12.99
C CYS A 90 5.07 -24.97 -11.69
N SER A 91 6.24 -25.63 -11.59
CA SER A 91 6.76 -26.08 -10.30
C SER A 91 7.14 -24.88 -9.43
N LYS A 92 7.24 -25.07 -8.12
CA LYS A 92 7.61 -24.00 -7.17
C LYS A 92 8.94 -23.33 -7.55
N HIS A 93 9.95 -24.11 -7.96
CA HIS A 93 11.24 -23.57 -8.38
C HIS A 93 11.15 -22.74 -9.67
N ALA A 94 10.40 -23.22 -10.67
CA ALA A 94 10.20 -22.48 -11.92
C ALA A 94 9.43 -21.17 -11.69
N ALA A 95 8.40 -21.20 -10.85
CA ALA A 95 7.65 -20.00 -10.45
C ALA A 95 8.56 -18.97 -9.78
N TRP A 96 9.42 -19.38 -8.84
CA TRP A 96 10.40 -18.47 -8.23
C TRP A 96 11.35 -17.85 -9.25
N LEU A 97 11.87 -18.65 -10.20
CA LEU A 97 12.74 -18.13 -11.26
C LEU A 97 12.03 -17.09 -12.12
N ILE A 98 10.75 -17.33 -12.46
CA ILE A 98 9.92 -16.35 -13.18
C ILE A 98 9.73 -15.07 -12.35
N HIS A 99 9.40 -15.19 -11.07
CA HIS A 99 9.18 -14.04 -10.19
C HIS A 99 10.45 -13.20 -10.01
N VAL A 100 11.60 -13.84 -9.76
CA VAL A 100 12.90 -13.15 -9.68
C VAL A 100 13.26 -12.47 -11.01
N SER A 101 13.02 -13.13 -12.14
CA SER A 101 13.26 -12.54 -13.47
C SER A 101 12.35 -11.33 -13.71
N PHE A 102 11.08 -11.41 -13.33
CA PHE A 102 10.14 -10.30 -13.46
C PHE A 102 10.49 -9.14 -12.51
N LEU A 103 10.97 -9.42 -11.30
CA LEU A 103 11.47 -8.39 -10.39
C LEU A 103 12.69 -7.67 -10.99
N PHE A 104 13.57 -8.40 -11.68
CA PHE A 104 14.67 -7.79 -12.43
C PHE A 104 14.14 -6.89 -13.57
N VAL A 105 13.10 -7.31 -14.29
CA VAL A 105 12.43 -6.44 -15.28
C VAL A 105 11.91 -5.16 -14.63
N ILE A 106 11.16 -5.25 -13.52
CA ILE A 106 10.68 -4.06 -12.79
C ILE A 106 11.84 -3.15 -12.38
N HIS A 107 12.97 -3.72 -11.96
CA HIS A 107 14.16 -2.95 -11.60
C HIS A 107 14.72 -2.15 -12.79
N ILE A 108 14.74 -2.73 -14.00
CA ILE A 108 15.12 -2.00 -15.22
C ILE A 108 14.08 -0.93 -15.57
N LEU A 109 12.79 -1.23 -15.46
CA LEU A 109 11.72 -0.27 -15.74
C LEU A 109 11.75 0.92 -14.77
N LYS A 110 12.21 0.73 -13.52
CA LYS A 110 12.34 1.78 -12.50
C LYS A 110 13.31 2.89 -12.89
N ILE A 111 14.28 2.63 -13.79
CA ILE A 111 15.35 3.58 -14.11
C ILE A 111 14.75 4.92 -14.55
N PRO A 112 15.08 6.05 -13.87
CA PRO A 112 14.52 7.36 -14.21
C PRO A 112 15.01 7.82 -15.58
N ASN A 113 14.18 8.56 -16.31
CA ASN A 113 14.44 9.02 -17.69
C ASN A 113 14.72 7.88 -18.69
N GLY A 114 14.29 6.67 -18.37
CA GLY A 114 14.38 5.52 -19.26
C GLY A 114 13.34 5.54 -20.38
N THR A 115 13.51 4.63 -21.35
CA THR A 115 12.57 4.46 -22.48
C THR A 115 11.15 4.11 -22.04
N PHE A 116 11.00 3.42 -20.91
CA PHE A 116 9.69 3.06 -20.36
C PHE A 116 8.91 4.28 -19.88
N GLN A 117 9.57 5.18 -19.14
CA GLN A 117 8.95 6.43 -18.65
C GLN A 117 8.55 7.33 -19.82
N SER A 118 9.41 7.48 -20.83
CA SER A 118 9.13 8.32 -22.00
C SER A 118 8.04 7.74 -22.90
N LEU A 119 8.02 6.41 -23.11
CA LEU A 119 6.98 5.73 -23.88
C LEU A 119 5.59 5.92 -23.29
N LEU A 120 5.50 5.93 -21.96
CA LEU A 120 4.24 6.14 -21.24
C LEU A 120 3.89 7.62 -21.03
N GLY A 121 4.81 8.54 -21.35
CA GLY A 121 4.61 9.98 -21.18
C GLY A 121 4.42 10.40 -19.72
N LEU A 122 5.09 9.73 -18.78
CA LEU A 122 4.90 9.94 -17.35
C LEU A 122 5.89 10.96 -16.77
N ASP A 123 5.40 11.79 -15.85
CA ASP A 123 6.27 12.57 -14.97
C ASP A 123 6.98 11.68 -13.93
N ASP A 124 7.93 12.24 -13.19
CA ASP A 124 8.73 11.49 -12.21
C ASP A 124 7.89 10.94 -11.04
N GLU A 125 6.82 11.65 -10.63
CA GLU A 125 5.91 11.23 -9.55
C GLU A 125 5.08 10.03 -10.01
N GLN A 126 4.46 10.13 -11.19
CA GLN A 126 3.68 9.08 -11.82
C GLN A 126 4.56 7.85 -12.11
N HIS A 127 5.78 8.03 -12.61
CA HIS A 127 6.71 6.93 -12.85
C HIS A 127 7.07 6.17 -11.56
N TYR A 128 7.31 6.92 -10.48
CA TYR A 128 7.55 6.34 -9.16
C TYR A 128 6.34 5.55 -8.65
N ILE A 129 5.14 6.12 -8.74
CA ILE A 129 3.89 5.45 -8.32
C ILE A 129 3.62 4.21 -9.16
N LEU A 130 3.85 4.28 -10.48
CA LEU A 130 3.68 3.14 -11.38
C LEU A 130 4.56 1.97 -10.95
N THR A 131 5.85 2.25 -10.75
CA THR A 131 6.83 1.24 -10.34
C THR A 131 6.49 0.66 -8.96
N LEU A 132 6.08 1.51 -8.01
CA LEU A 132 5.64 1.06 -6.69
C LEU A 132 4.42 0.14 -6.79
N THR A 133 3.44 0.50 -7.62
CA THR A 133 2.24 -0.31 -7.89
C THR A 133 2.60 -1.66 -8.51
N MET A 134 3.52 -1.67 -9.48
CA MET A 134 4.03 -2.91 -10.08
C MET A 134 4.67 -3.81 -9.02
N CYS A 135 5.48 -3.28 -8.10
CA CYS A 135 6.06 -4.04 -7.00
C CYS A 135 4.98 -4.63 -6.08
N TRP A 136 3.97 -3.86 -5.70
CA TRP A 136 2.87 -4.32 -4.84
C TRP A 136 2.04 -5.42 -5.50
N ILE A 137 1.70 -5.24 -6.78
CA ILE A 137 1.01 -6.26 -7.57
C ILE A 137 1.88 -7.51 -7.68
N HIS A 138 3.19 -7.37 -7.87
CA HIS A 138 4.10 -8.50 -7.94
C HIS A 138 4.13 -9.32 -6.64
N LEU A 139 4.19 -8.67 -5.48
CA LEU A 139 4.10 -9.33 -4.16
C LEU A 139 2.78 -10.11 -4.01
N ARG A 140 1.67 -9.52 -4.43
CA ARG A 140 0.36 -10.20 -4.45
C ARG A 140 0.34 -11.37 -5.42
N SER A 141 0.94 -11.22 -6.60
CA SER A 141 1.08 -12.30 -7.56
C SER A 141 1.85 -13.49 -7.00
N ILE A 142 2.95 -13.24 -6.27
CA ILE A 142 3.68 -14.30 -5.56
C ILE A 142 2.76 -14.98 -4.54
N SER A 143 2.07 -14.19 -3.70
CA SER A 143 1.20 -14.74 -2.65
C SER A 143 0.12 -15.67 -3.20
N HIS A 144 -0.60 -15.28 -4.25
CA HIS A 144 -1.64 -16.17 -4.80
C HIS A 144 -1.05 -17.35 -5.58
N ASN A 145 0.12 -17.17 -6.22
CA ASN A 145 0.74 -18.24 -6.99
C ASN A 145 1.26 -19.35 -6.08
N MET A 146 1.93 -19.00 -4.98
CA MET A 146 2.38 -19.97 -3.98
C MET A 146 1.19 -20.72 -3.35
N ASP A 147 0.10 -20.02 -3.04
CA ASP A 147 -1.12 -20.65 -2.49
C ASP A 147 -1.79 -21.60 -3.50
N SER A 148 -1.72 -21.27 -4.80
CA SER A 148 -2.23 -22.13 -5.88
C SER A 148 -1.37 -23.38 -6.06
N ILE A 149 -0.04 -23.24 -6.01
CA ILE A 149 0.92 -24.36 -6.15
C ILE A 149 0.80 -25.33 -4.96
N ASP A 150 0.72 -24.80 -3.74
CA ASP A 150 0.57 -25.61 -2.51
C ASP A 150 -0.85 -26.21 -2.35
N LYS A 151 -1.77 -25.93 -3.29
CA LYS A 151 -3.19 -26.36 -3.28
C LYS A 151 -3.94 -25.98 -1.99
N LYS A 152 -3.53 -24.90 -1.34
CA LYS A 152 -4.12 -24.44 -0.06
C LYS A 152 -5.52 -23.85 -0.21
N VAL A 153 -5.96 -23.53 -1.44
CA VAL A 153 -7.28 -22.95 -1.74
C VAL A 153 -8.13 -23.94 -2.52
N LEU A 154 -9.13 -24.55 -1.85
CA LEU A 154 -10.06 -25.54 -2.41
C LEU A 154 -11.29 -24.93 -3.12
N HIS A 155 -11.63 -23.66 -2.88
CA HIS A 155 -12.84 -23.02 -3.43
C HIS A 155 -12.54 -21.92 -4.47
N SER A 156 -13.43 -21.84 -5.48
CA SER A 156 -13.50 -20.87 -6.61
C SER A 156 -12.18 -20.20 -6.98
N ASN A 157 -11.34 -20.91 -7.73
CA ASN A 157 -10.11 -20.40 -8.32
C ASN A 157 -10.36 -19.45 -9.52
N SER A 158 -11.38 -18.58 -9.45
CA SER A 158 -11.73 -17.72 -10.58
C SER A 158 -10.59 -16.73 -10.85
N PHE A 159 -10.23 -16.58 -12.13
CA PHE A 159 -9.23 -15.60 -12.55
C PHE A 159 -9.59 -14.17 -12.11
N ILE A 160 -10.89 -13.89 -12.04
CA ILE A 160 -11.47 -12.61 -11.60
C ILE A 160 -11.12 -12.33 -10.13
N GLU A 161 -11.22 -13.30 -9.22
CA GLU A 161 -10.85 -13.11 -7.81
C GLU A 161 -9.36 -12.79 -7.64
N LYS A 162 -8.50 -13.47 -8.43
CA LYS A 162 -7.05 -13.24 -8.41
C LYS A 162 -6.69 -11.84 -8.91
N LEU A 163 -7.32 -11.40 -9.99
CA LEU A 163 -7.15 -10.03 -10.48
C LEU A 163 -7.70 -9.00 -9.50
N ALA A 164 -8.87 -9.23 -8.91
CA ALA A 164 -9.45 -8.34 -7.91
C ALA A 164 -8.56 -8.21 -6.67
N TYR A 165 -7.94 -9.30 -6.23
CA TYR A 165 -6.94 -9.27 -5.15
C TYR A 165 -5.73 -8.41 -5.52
N CYS A 166 -5.14 -8.63 -6.71
CA CYS A 166 -3.99 -7.84 -7.17
C CYS A 166 -4.34 -6.36 -7.32
N LEU A 167 -5.52 -6.04 -7.83
CA LEU A 167 -5.99 -4.70 -8.15
C LEU A 167 -6.89 -4.09 -7.06
N TYR A 168 -6.88 -4.61 -5.84
CA TYR A 168 -7.75 -4.08 -4.79
C TYR A 168 -7.33 -2.66 -4.36
N LEU A 169 -8.19 -1.66 -4.66
CA LEU A 169 -7.89 -0.23 -4.59
C LEU A 169 -7.35 0.24 -3.22
N PRO A 170 -7.96 -0.12 -2.06
CA PRO A 170 -7.55 0.41 -0.76
C PRO A 170 -6.09 0.15 -0.36
N THR A 171 -5.47 -0.88 -0.94
CA THR A 171 -4.08 -1.24 -0.69
C THR A 171 -3.22 -1.29 -1.96
N LEU A 172 -3.75 -0.86 -3.11
CA LEU A 172 -3.13 -1.02 -4.44
C LEU A 172 -1.71 -0.42 -4.51
N PHE A 173 -1.56 0.81 -4.01
CA PHE A 173 -0.32 1.58 -4.07
C PHE A 173 0.57 1.41 -2.85
N SER A 174 -0.05 1.23 -1.69
CA SER A 174 0.60 1.12 -0.38
C SER A 174 -0.40 0.58 0.64
N GLY A 175 0.10 0.08 1.77
CA GLY A 175 -0.71 -0.45 2.86
C GLY A 175 -0.13 -1.75 3.40
N PRO A 176 -0.76 -2.38 4.39
CA PRO A 176 -0.31 -3.68 4.87
C PRO A 176 -0.59 -4.76 3.81
N LEU A 177 0.39 -5.64 3.58
CA LEU A 177 0.22 -6.78 2.67
C LEU A 177 -0.82 -7.75 3.24
N ILE A 178 -1.94 -7.91 2.53
CA ILE A 178 -2.97 -8.92 2.82
C ILE A 178 -2.61 -10.15 2.02
N LEU A 179 -2.59 -11.34 2.62
CA LEU A 179 -2.33 -12.58 1.88
C LEU A 179 -3.55 -12.96 1.02
N TYR A 180 -3.33 -13.66 -0.10
CA TYR A 180 -4.40 -14.06 -1.01
C TYR A 180 -5.53 -14.83 -0.31
N GLN A 181 -5.17 -15.84 0.47
CA GLN A 181 -6.14 -16.61 1.25
C GLN A 181 -6.97 -15.73 2.20
N GLU A 182 -6.33 -14.81 2.93
CA GLU A 182 -7.03 -13.91 3.87
C GLU A 182 -7.99 -12.96 3.13
N PHE A 183 -7.62 -12.52 1.93
CA PHE A 183 -8.47 -11.70 1.07
C PHE A 183 -9.70 -12.48 0.59
N VAL A 184 -9.51 -13.66 -0.01
CA VAL A 184 -10.60 -14.49 -0.54
C VAL A 184 -11.55 -14.91 0.57
N GLU A 185 -11.02 -15.38 1.71
CA GLU A 185 -11.84 -15.73 2.87
C GLU A 185 -12.68 -14.54 3.35
N SER A 186 -12.09 -13.34 3.39
CA SER A 186 -12.82 -12.13 3.79
C SER A 186 -13.95 -11.82 2.81
N VAL A 187 -13.69 -11.85 1.50
CA VAL A 187 -14.70 -11.55 0.47
C VAL A 187 -15.81 -12.60 0.46
N CYS A 188 -15.49 -13.89 0.59
CA CYS A 188 -16.47 -14.96 0.68
C CYS A 188 -17.37 -14.83 1.92
N MET A 189 -16.79 -14.52 3.08
CA MET A 189 -17.55 -14.36 4.34
C MET A 189 -18.61 -13.26 4.28
N ILE A 190 -18.43 -12.23 3.44
CA ILE A 190 -19.39 -11.14 3.28
C ILE A 190 -20.76 -11.68 2.84
N PHE A 191 -20.76 -12.58 1.84
CA PHE A 191 -21.99 -13.15 1.27
C PHE A 191 -22.55 -14.31 2.09
N THR A 192 -21.76 -14.94 2.96
CA THR A 192 -22.28 -15.97 3.89
C THR A 192 -22.97 -15.36 5.10
N ILE A 193 -22.38 -14.31 5.70
CA ILE A 193 -22.81 -13.76 6.99
C ILE A 193 -23.74 -12.55 6.82
N HIS A 194 -23.83 -11.97 5.61
CA HIS A 194 -24.65 -10.78 5.32
C HIS A 194 -24.37 -9.62 6.29
N ARG A 195 -23.09 -9.24 6.41
CA ARG A 195 -22.65 -8.17 7.32
C ARG A 195 -22.90 -6.79 6.74
N TYR A 196 -24.10 -6.27 6.94
CA TYR A 196 -24.46 -4.92 6.51
C TYR A 196 -23.80 -3.81 7.34
N TRP A 197 -23.89 -2.59 6.81
CA TRP A 197 -23.51 -1.38 7.54
C TRP A 197 -24.32 -1.22 8.81
N ASN A 198 -23.64 -0.82 9.87
CA ASN A 198 -24.26 -0.43 11.12
C ASN A 198 -23.58 0.81 11.69
N CYS A 199 -24.26 1.50 12.60
CA CYS A 199 -23.74 2.73 13.21
C CYS A 199 -22.41 2.50 13.94
N GLN A 200 -22.18 1.32 14.52
CA GLN A 200 -20.94 0.99 15.22
C GLN A 200 -19.74 0.91 14.25
N LYS A 201 -19.92 0.30 13.08
CA LYS A 201 -18.91 0.24 12.02
C LYS A 201 -18.56 1.65 11.51
N LEU A 202 -19.58 2.47 11.26
CA LEU A 202 -19.37 3.85 10.83
C LEU A 202 -18.66 4.69 11.91
N GLN A 203 -19.08 4.55 13.17
CA GLN A 203 -18.41 5.20 14.29
C GLN A 203 -16.94 4.78 14.40
N ALA A 204 -16.67 3.48 14.31
CA ALA A 204 -15.30 2.96 14.33
C ALA A 204 -14.48 3.47 13.14
N PHE A 205 -15.06 3.54 11.95
CA PHE A 205 -14.42 4.12 10.76
C PHE A 205 -14.04 5.59 11.00
N VAL A 206 -15.01 6.42 11.42
CA VAL A 206 -14.80 7.86 11.65
C VAL A 206 -13.76 8.10 12.74
N LEU A 207 -13.83 7.37 13.87
CA LEU A 207 -12.85 7.51 14.95
C LEU A 207 -11.43 7.13 14.51
N ASN A 208 -11.28 6.07 13.71
CA ASN A 208 -9.98 5.69 13.18
C ASN A 208 -9.47 6.71 12.15
N LEU A 209 -10.34 7.23 11.29
CA LEU A 209 -9.98 8.27 10.34
C LEU A 209 -9.49 9.54 11.06
N ILE A 210 -10.21 10.02 12.08
CA ILE A 210 -9.80 11.15 12.92
C ILE A 210 -8.43 10.88 13.55
N ARG A 211 -8.23 9.67 14.12
CA ARG A 211 -6.94 9.28 14.72
C ARG A 211 -5.78 9.37 13.71
N TYR A 212 -5.95 8.86 12.49
CA TYR A 212 -4.85 8.86 11.51
C TYR A 212 -4.64 10.23 10.86
N ILE A 213 -5.70 11.03 10.69
CA ILE A 213 -5.58 12.44 10.28
C ILE A 213 -4.81 13.23 11.35
N PHE A 214 -5.09 13.01 12.64
CA PHE A 214 -4.32 13.61 13.71
C PHE A 214 -2.83 13.27 13.60
N TRP A 215 -2.49 11.98 13.43
CA TRP A 215 -1.09 11.56 13.29
C TRP A 215 -0.41 12.11 12.03
N LEU A 216 -1.16 12.29 10.93
CA LEU A 216 -0.67 12.93 9.71
C LEU A 216 -0.29 14.38 9.98
N TYR A 217 -1.22 15.18 10.52
CA TYR A 217 -0.95 16.59 10.83
C TYR A 217 0.10 16.76 11.93
N PHE A 218 0.16 15.83 12.88
CA PHE A 218 1.22 15.81 13.90
C PHE A 218 2.60 15.59 13.28
N THR A 219 2.75 14.64 12.34
CA THR A 219 4.01 14.47 11.58
C THR A 219 4.37 15.75 10.85
N GLU A 220 3.42 16.29 10.08
CA GLU A 220 3.62 17.50 9.28
C GLU A 220 4.04 18.68 10.15
N PHE A 221 3.43 18.83 11.32
CA PHE A 221 3.80 19.83 12.31
C PHE A 221 5.26 19.63 12.77
N LEU A 222 5.64 18.41 13.18
CA LEU A 222 7.01 18.12 13.64
C LEU A 222 8.07 18.39 12.57
N LEU A 223 7.78 18.16 11.29
CA LEU A 223 8.69 18.43 10.17
C LEU A 223 8.99 19.94 9.96
N HIS A 224 8.30 20.85 10.64
CA HIS A 224 8.67 22.27 10.70
C HIS A 224 9.80 22.58 11.71
N PHE A 225 10.06 21.64 12.62
CA PHE A 225 11.00 21.80 13.73
C PHE A 225 12.16 20.81 13.63
N ILE A 226 11.88 19.58 13.20
CA ILE A 226 12.84 18.49 13.14
C ILE A 226 13.03 18.07 11.69
N TYR A 227 14.16 18.48 11.12
CA TYR A 227 14.52 18.23 9.72
C TYR A 227 15.19 16.85 9.55
N VAL A 228 14.48 15.80 9.97
CA VAL A 228 15.00 14.42 10.06
C VAL A 228 15.40 13.83 8.70
N ASN A 229 14.75 14.27 7.62
CA ASN A 229 14.99 13.74 6.29
C ASN A 229 15.98 14.63 5.52
N ALA A 230 15.94 15.94 5.73
CA ALA A 230 16.85 16.86 5.02
C ALA A 230 18.30 16.74 5.50
N ILE A 231 18.53 16.26 6.73
CA ILE A 231 19.89 16.15 7.29
C ILE A 231 20.81 15.23 6.47
N GLN A 232 20.25 14.28 5.70
CA GLN A 232 21.03 13.40 4.82
C GLN A 232 21.83 14.17 3.76
N TYR A 233 21.34 15.36 3.35
CA TYR A 233 22.02 16.23 2.38
C TYR A 233 23.05 17.15 3.04
N HIS A 234 23.13 17.16 4.37
CA HIS A 234 24.01 18.02 5.16
C HIS A 234 24.74 17.22 6.25
N PRO A 235 25.56 16.22 5.90
CA PRO A 235 26.23 15.34 6.87
C PRO A 235 27.12 16.09 7.87
N GLN A 236 27.66 17.25 7.47
CA GLN A 236 28.44 18.14 8.34
C GLN A 236 27.66 18.59 9.58
N VAL A 237 26.34 18.80 9.45
CA VAL A 237 25.49 19.18 10.59
C VAL A 237 25.46 18.05 11.61
N ALA A 238 25.28 16.81 11.15
CA ALA A 238 25.26 15.63 12.01
C ALA A 238 26.61 15.38 12.70
N GLN A 239 27.72 15.64 12.02
CA GLN A 239 29.08 15.51 12.58
C GLN A 239 29.37 16.49 13.72
N ASN A 240 28.71 17.66 13.69
CA ASN A 240 28.88 18.70 14.71
C ASN A 240 27.93 18.53 15.91
N LEU A 241 27.02 17.54 15.88
CA LEU A 241 26.13 17.26 17.00
C LEU A 241 26.88 16.58 18.14
N ASN A 242 26.59 17.00 19.37
CA ASN A 242 27.02 16.25 20.53
C ASN A 242 26.31 14.87 20.59
N PRO A 243 26.82 13.90 21.37
CA PRO A 243 26.24 12.55 21.42
C PRO A 243 24.75 12.52 21.77
N TRP A 244 24.29 13.37 22.70
CA TRP A 244 22.88 13.44 23.09
C TRP A 244 21.98 13.87 21.94
N ALA A 245 22.38 14.90 21.20
CA ALA A 245 21.65 15.37 20.04
C ALA A 245 21.65 14.34 18.90
N LEU A 246 22.77 13.61 18.72
CA LEU A 246 22.88 12.55 17.74
C LEU A 246 21.93 11.38 18.06
N TYR A 247 21.86 10.95 19.32
CA TYR A 247 20.90 9.92 19.76
C TYR A 247 19.45 10.39 19.61
N GLY A 248 19.17 11.65 19.99
CA GLY A 248 17.86 12.26 19.79
C GLY A 248 17.46 12.30 18.31
N LEU A 249 18.37 12.65 17.42
CA LEU A 249 18.16 12.64 15.97
C LEU A 249 17.83 11.22 15.47
N GLY A 250 18.64 10.22 15.84
CA GLY A 250 18.40 8.83 15.46
C GLY A 250 17.03 8.32 15.96
N TYR A 251 16.65 8.68 17.18
CA TYR A 251 15.31 8.38 17.70
C TYR A 251 14.21 9.06 16.89
N CYS A 252 14.37 10.35 16.55
CA CYS A 252 13.39 11.09 15.74
C CYS A 252 13.26 10.50 14.33
N MET A 253 14.35 10.05 13.71
CA MET A 253 14.31 9.35 12.42
C MET A 253 13.46 8.08 12.51
N GLY A 254 13.67 7.26 13.55
CA GLY A 254 12.87 6.07 13.80
C GLY A 254 11.39 6.38 14.06
N GLN A 255 11.10 7.44 14.83
CA GLN A 255 9.72 7.86 15.11
C GLN A 255 9.01 8.40 13.87
N PHE A 256 9.69 9.17 13.02
CA PHE A 256 9.16 9.61 11.74
C PHE A 256 8.83 8.41 10.85
N PHE A 257 9.78 7.47 10.71
CA PHE A 257 9.59 6.24 9.94
C PHE A 257 8.40 5.42 10.46
N LEU A 258 8.28 5.24 11.78
CA LEU A 258 7.12 4.60 12.40
C LEU A 258 5.82 5.34 12.05
N ASN A 259 5.76 6.66 12.31
CA ASN A 259 4.50 7.39 12.19
C ASN A 259 4.02 7.48 10.74
N LYS A 260 4.95 7.54 9.78
CA LYS A 260 4.66 7.38 8.34
C LYS A 260 3.82 6.12 8.09
N TYR A 261 4.29 4.95 8.52
CA TYR A 261 3.56 3.71 8.31
C TYR A 261 2.34 3.53 9.22
N VAL A 262 2.30 4.15 10.41
CA VAL A 262 1.08 4.22 11.23
C VAL A 262 -0.04 4.91 10.47
N VAL A 263 0.25 6.01 9.77
CA VAL A 263 -0.73 6.76 8.97
C VAL A 263 -1.08 5.98 7.71
N ILE A 264 -0.10 5.61 6.88
CA ILE A 264 -0.33 4.93 5.60
C ILE A 264 -1.09 3.61 5.82
N TYR A 265 -0.59 2.73 6.70
CA TYR A 265 -1.23 1.43 6.92
C TYR A 265 -2.53 1.56 7.72
N GLY A 266 -2.60 2.57 8.60
CA GLY A 266 -3.81 2.87 9.37
C GLY A 266 -4.99 3.25 8.48
N ILE A 267 -4.77 4.17 7.54
CA ILE A 267 -5.77 4.60 6.57
C ILE A 267 -6.18 3.44 5.67
N SER A 268 -5.22 2.75 5.04
CA SER A 268 -5.51 1.60 4.17
C SER A 268 -6.29 0.51 4.92
N LYS A 269 -5.90 0.16 6.14
CA LYS A 269 -6.65 -0.80 6.97
C LYS A 269 -8.07 -0.32 7.27
N THR A 270 -8.24 0.96 7.56
CA THR A 270 -9.55 1.55 7.87
C THR A 270 -10.48 1.47 6.66
N LEU A 271 -9.95 1.69 5.46
CA LEU A 271 -10.66 1.48 4.20
C LEU A 271 -10.97 -0.01 3.96
N CYS A 272 -10.01 -0.90 4.15
CA CYS A 272 -10.26 -2.35 4.04
C CYS A 272 -11.40 -2.82 4.97
N ASN A 273 -11.49 -2.28 6.18
CA ASN A 273 -12.56 -2.62 7.12
C ASN A 273 -13.94 -2.15 6.66
N LEU A 274 -14.05 -1.03 5.93
CA LEU A 274 -15.32 -0.62 5.30
C LEU A 274 -15.77 -1.66 4.28
N ASP A 275 -14.80 -2.31 3.64
CA ASP A 275 -15.06 -3.37 2.70
C ASP A 275 -15.17 -4.77 3.30
N ASP A 276 -15.14 -4.88 4.63
CA ASP A 276 -15.12 -6.15 5.38
C ASP A 276 -13.91 -7.06 5.02
N VAL A 277 -12.87 -6.49 4.42
CA VAL A 277 -11.60 -7.16 4.13
C VAL A 277 -10.66 -7.03 5.33
N LYS A 278 -10.24 -8.16 5.91
CA LYS A 278 -9.38 -8.16 7.10
C LYS A 278 -7.93 -7.86 6.74
N ALA A 279 -7.52 -6.60 6.93
CA ALA A 279 -6.12 -6.19 6.77
C ALA A 279 -5.31 -6.34 8.08
N PRO A 280 -3.99 -6.64 8.01
CA PRO A 280 -3.11 -6.66 9.18
C PRO A 280 -3.12 -5.36 9.98
N LEU A 281 -2.83 -5.46 11.29
CA LEU A 281 -2.72 -4.29 12.15
C LEU A 281 -1.53 -3.40 11.76
N PRO A 282 -1.63 -2.06 11.93
CA PRO A 282 -0.50 -1.15 11.71
C PRO A 282 0.66 -1.43 12.68
N PRO A 283 1.84 -0.83 12.44
CA PRO A 283 3.03 -1.05 13.24
C PRO A 283 2.81 -0.78 14.74
N LYS A 284 3.43 -1.60 15.60
CA LYS A 284 3.57 -1.27 17.02
C LYS A 284 4.59 -0.15 17.21
N CYS A 285 4.43 0.64 18.27
CA CYS A 285 5.41 1.66 18.63
C CYS A 285 6.79 1.04 18.86
N ILE A 286 7.78 1.46 18.06
CA ILE A 286 9.16 0.95 18.10
C ILE A 286 9.81 1.14 19.47
N ALA A 287 9.44 2.20 20.20
CA ALA A 287 9.96 2.48 21.54
C ALA A 287 9.46 1.50 22.62
N ARG A 288 8.45 0.67 22.32
CA ARG A 288 7.93 -0.37 23.22
C ARG A 288 8.45 -1.76 22.89
N ILE A 289 9.20 -1.92 21.80
CA ILE A 289 9.72 -3.20 21.34
C ILE A 289 11.11 -3.41 21.92
N HIS A 290 11.29 -4.48 22.70
CA HIS A 290 12.55 -4.80 23.38
C HIS A 290 13.31 -5.97 22.74
N LEU A 291 12.69 -6.69 21.80
CA LEU A 291 13.31 -7.79 21.05
C LEU A 291 13.30 -7.50 19.55
N TYR A 292 14.42 -7.76 18.87
CA TYR A 292 14.48 -7.61 17.41
C TYR A 292 13.56 -8.59 16.67
N SER A 293 13.34 -9.79 17.22
CA SER A 293 12.34 -10.73 16.68
C SER A 293 10.92 -10.14 16.68
N ASP A 294 10.59 -9.37 17.72
CA ASP A 294 9.32 -8.65 17.82
C ASP A 294 9.24 -7.47 16.84
N MET A 295 10.37 -6.80 16.56
CA MET A 295 10.42 -5.75 15.54
C MET A 295 10.01 -6.30 14.18
N TRP A 296 10.62 -7.41 13.74
CA TRP A 296 10.27 -8.10 12.50
C TRP A 296 8.80 -8.54 12.46
N LYS A 297 8.27 -9.03 13.59
CA LYS A 297 6.90 -9.55 13.66
C LYS A 297 5.82 -8.47 13.70
N TYR A 298 6.08 -7.34 14.35
CA TYR A 298 5.04 -6.37 14.70
C TYR A 298 5.18 -5.01 14.03
N PHE A 299 6.28 -4.72 13.35
CA PHE A 299 6.41 -3.51 12.54
C PHE A 299 5.58 -3.66 11.25
N ASP A 300 5.96 -4.59 10.38
CA ASP A 300 5.17 -4.96 9.20
C ASP A 300 4.67 -6.40 9.30
N ARG A 301 3.46 -6.54 9.85
CA ARG A 301 2.82 -7.84 10.05
C ARG A 301 2.44 -8.52 8.75
N GLY A 302 2.13 -7.75 7.70
CA GLY A 302 1.74 -8.28 6.41
C GLY A 302 2.94 -8.92 5.71
N LEU A 303 4.04 -8.18 5.64
CA LEU A 303 5.30 -8.68 5.10
C LEU A 303 5.84 -9.85 5.93
N TYR A 304 5.79 -9.77 7.26
CA TYR A 304 6.20 -10.88 8.13
C TYR A 304 5.45 -12.17 7.81
N LYS A 305 4.11 -12.11 7.74
CA LYS A 305 3.27 -13.26 7.38
C LYS A 305 3.60 -13.82 5.99
N PHE A 306 3.92 -12.94 5.03
CA PHE A 306 4.31 -13.34 3.69
C PHE A 306 5.64 -14.07 3.67
N LEU A 307 6.64 -13.61 4.43
CA LEU A 307 7.99 -14.18 4.44
C LEU A 307 8.09 -15.55 5.13
N ILE A 308 7.26 -15.80 6.16
CA ILE A 308 7.31 -17.06 6.93
C ILE A 308 6.44 -18.17 6.33
N LYS A 309 5.68 -17.88 5.28
CA LYS A 309 4.75 -18.82 4.63
C LYS A 309 5.47 -19.66 3.56
#